data_AF-A0A356T454-F1
#
_entry.id   AF-A0A356T454-F1
#
_cell.length_a   1.000
_cell.length_b   1.000
_cell.length_c   1.000
_cell.angle_alpha   90.00
_cell.angle_beta   90.00
_cell.angle_gamma   90.00
#
_symmetry.space_group_name_H-M   'P 1'
#
loop_
_entity.id
_entity.type
_entity.pdbx_description
1 polymer ?
#
loop_
_entity_poly.entity_id
_entity_poly.type
_entity_poly.pdbx_seq_one_letter_code
_entity_poly.pdbx_strand_id
1 'polypeptide(L)'
;MRAVVAVVLGLFLLIASPPEPAEAQELVGELRRLVSESGLSEEVGVAVVDAHTGRAIFQHHAERPMNPASNQKLVTAFAALRALGPDFTMRTAVYGALEGDAVRGGLALRGY
;
A
#
# COMPACT_ATOMS: atom_id res chain seq x y z
N MET A 1 -28.24 16.80 -48.90
CA MET A 1 -26.85 17.07 -48.46
C MET A 1 -26.77 16.65 -47.00
N ARG A 2 -26.11 15.52 -46.63
CA ARG A 2 -24.67 15.38 -46.30
C ARG A 2 -24.28 16.38 -45.17
N ALA A 3 -23.74 16.04 -44.00
CA ALA A 3 -22.92 14.90 -43.58
C ALA A 3 -22.91 14.70 -42.03
N VAL A 4 -22.40 13.52 -41.64
CA VAL A 4 -22.08 13.00 -40.31
C VAL A 4 -20.78 13.64 -39.75
N VAL A 5 -20.56 13.48 -38.43
CA VAL A 5 -19.28 13.27 -37.67
C VAL A 5 -19.26 14.18 -36.42
N ALA A 6 -19.66 13.65 -35.25
CA ALA A 6 -18.83 13.03 -34.17
C ALA A 6 -17.95 14.06 -33.42
N VAL A 7 -17.84 14.07 -32.09
CA VAL A 7 -16.94 13.18 -31.34
C VAL A 7 -17.26 13.26 -29.83
N VAL A 8 -17.60 12.09 -29.27
CA VAL A 8 -17.15 11.53 -27.98
C VAL A 8 -17.01 12.47 -26.77
N LEU A 9 -18.06 12.53 -25.94
CA LEU A 9 -18.02 12.94 -24.53
C LEU A 9 -18.43 11.73 -23.68
N GLY A 10 -17.62 10.67 -23.75
CA GLY A 10 -17.95 9.39 -23.14
C GLY A 10 -16.70 8.59 -22.82
N LEU A 11 -15.79 9.17 -22.02
CA LEU A 11 -14.65 8.43 -21.49
C LEU A 11 -14.05 9.19 -20.32
N PHE A 12 -14.51 8.93 -19.08
CA PHE A 12 -13.72 9.01 -17.83
C PHE A 12 -14.52 8.66 -16.57
N LEU A 13 -15.38 7.63 -16.63
CA LEU A 13 -15.93 6.98 -15.43
C LEU A 13 -15.82 5.47 -15.61
N LEU A 14 -14.58 4.95 -15.59
CA LEU A 14 -14.36 3.61 -15.02
C LEU A 14 -14.53 3.75 -13.50
N ILE A 15 -15.79 3.90 -13.05
CA ILE A 15 -16.12 3.42 -11.72
C ILE A 15 -16.03 1.90 -11.87
N ALA A 16 -15.11 1.26 -11.15
CA ALA A 16 -15.19 -0.17 -10.98
C ALA A 16 -16.58 -0.44 -10.37
N SER A 17 -17.53 -0.93 -11.18
CA SER A 17 -18.84 -1.31 -10.68
C SER A 17 -18.64 -2.30 -9.55
N PRO A 18 -19.34 -2.14 -8.41
CA PRO A 18 -19.27 -3.14 -7.36
C PRO A 18 -19.68 -4.49 -7.97
N PRO A 19 -19.02 -5.59 -7.59
CA PRO A 19 -19.35 -6.90 -8.13
C PRO A 19 -20.84 -7.17 -7.93
N GLU A 20 -21.48 -7.75 -8.95
CA GLU A 20 -22.86 -8.21 -8.86
C GLU A 20 -23.01 -9.15 -7.64
N PRO A 21 -24.16 -9.16 -6.93
CA PRO A 21 -24.32 -9.93 -5.71
C PRO A 21 -23.94 -11.42 -5.84
N ALA A 22 -24.13 -12.00 -7.03
CA ALA A 22 -23.76 -13.37 -7.35
C ALA A 22 -22.24 -13.59 -7.44
N GLU A 23 -21.49 -12.68 -8.08
CA GLU A 23 -20.03 -12.77 -8.20
C GLU A 23 -19.35 -12.60 -6.83
N ALA A 24 -19.86 -11.67 -6.01
CA ALA A 24 -19.38 -11.50 -4.64
C ALA A 24 -19.64 -12.74 -3.77
N GLN A 25 -20.77 -13.42 -3.97
CA GLN A 25 -21.09 -14.66 -3.27
C GLN A 25 -20.19 -15.83 -3.69
N GLU A 26 -19.90 -15.95 -4.99
CA GLU A 26 -18.98 -16.96 -5.50
C GLU A 26 -17.57 -16.77 -4.94
N LEU A 27 -17.05 -15.54 -4.95
CA LEU A 27 -15.75 -15.20 -4.36
C LEU A 27 -15.69 -15.55 -2.87
N VAL A 28 -16.72 -15.19 -2.11
CA VAL A 28 -16.80 -15.50 -0.67
C VAL A 28 -16.80 -17.00 -0.42
N GLY A 29 -17.52 -17.76 -1.25
CA GLY A 29 -17.54 -19.23 -1.19
C GLY A 29 -16.16 -19.82 -1.42
N GLU A 30 -15.46 -19.37 -2.46
CA GLU A 30 -14.12 -19.85 -2.79
C GLU A 30 -13.09 -19.48 -1.72
N LEU A 31 -13.10 -18.25 -1.20
CA LEU A 31 -12.22 -17.83 -0.11
C LEU A 31 -12.43 -18.67 1.16
N ARG A 32 -13.70 -18.96 1.49
CA ARG A 32 -14.02 -19.83 2.63
C ARG A 32 -13.47 -21.24 2.42
N ARG A 33 -13.64 -21.79 1.21
CA ARG A 33 -13.12 -23.10 0.84
C ARG A 33 -11.60 -23.15 0.98
N LEU A 34 -10.89 -22.19 0.39
CA LEU A 34 -9.43 -22.09 0.46
C LEU A 34 -8.92 -21.97 1.90
N VAL A 35 -9.56 -21.16 2.75
CA VAL A 35 -9.20 -21.06 4.17
C VAL A 35 -9.40 -22.41 4.86
N SER A 36 -10.52 -23.09 4.63
CA SER A 36 -10.81 -24.38 5.27
C SER A 36 -9.86 -25.50 4.82
N GLU A 37 -9.49 -25.54 3.55
CA GLU A 37 -8.62 -26.55 2.97
C GLU A 37 -7.12 -26.26 3.20
N SER A 38 -6.76 -25.05 3.62
CA SER A 38 -5.36 -24.65 3.84
C SER A 38 -4.65 -25.42 4.96
N GLY A 39 -5.40 -26.03 5.89
CA GLY A 39 -4.86 -26.58 7.13
C GLY A 39 -4.41 -25.52 8.15
N LEU A 40 -4.64 -24.23 7.86
CA LEU A 40 -4.20 -23.09 8.67
C LEU A 40 -5.37 -22.25 9.21
N SER A 41 -6.61 -22.75 9.16
CA SER A 41 -7.81 -21.95 9.49
C SER A 41 -7.71 -21.26 10.85
N GLU A 42 -7.12 -21.90 11.86
CA GLU A 42 -6.96 -21.30 13.19
C GLU A 42 -5.77 -20.33 13.31
N GLU A 43 -4.83 -20.39 12.36
CA GLU A 43 -3.57 -19.64 12.36
C GLU A 43 -3.57 -18.45 11.41
N VAL A 44 -4.52 -18.41 10.45
CA VAL A 44 -4.61 -17.36 9.44
C VAL A 44 -5.71 -16.33 9.75
N GLY A 45 -5.40 -15.08 9.43
CA GLY A 45 -6.36 -13.97 9.36
C GLY A 45 -6.47 -13.48 7.92
N VAL A 46 -7.70 -13.32 7.43
CA VAL A 46 -8.00 -12.84 6.08
C VAL A 46 -9.05 -11.75 6.15
N ALA A 47 -8.76 -10.60 5.56
CA ALA A 47 -9.72 -9.52 5.37
C ALA A 47 -9.67 -9.08 3.91
N VAL A 48 -10.82 -9.15 3.23
CA VAL A 48 -11.00 -8.62 1.87
C VAL A 48 -12.01 -7.50 1.96
N VAL A 49 -11.60 -6.31 1.51
CA VAL A 49 -12.39 -5.09 1.59
C VAL A 49 -12.50 -4.46 0.21
N ASP A 50 -13.66 -3.88 -0.08
CA ASP A 50 -13.82 -3.00 -1.22
C ASP A 50 -13.03 -1.71 -0.98
N ALA A 51 -12.05 -1.42 -1.84
CA ALA A 51 -11.13 -0.30 -1.65
C ALA A 51 -11.79 1.08 -1.82
N HIS A 52 -12.95 1.18 -2.49
CA HIS A 52 -13.64 2.43 -2.75
C HIS A 52 -14.62 2.77 -1.62
N THR A 53 -15.34 1.75 -1.12
CA THR A 53 -16.41 1.90 -0.12
C THR A 53 -15.96 1.55 1.29
N GLY A 54 -14.83 0.85 1.45
CA GLY A 54 -14.36 0.31 2.72
C GLY A 54 -15.19 -0.87 3.25
N ARG A 55 -16.18 -1.34 2.48
CA ARG A 55 -17.07 -2.42 2.91
C ARG A 55 -16.32 -3.75 2.92
N ALA A 56 -16.44 -4.50 4.02
CA ALA A 56 -15.93 -5.87 4.08
C ALA A 56 -16.69 -6.78 3.08
N ILE A 57 -15.91 -7.50 2.27
CA ILE A 57 -16.39 -8.54 1.34
C ILE A 57 -16.24 -9.91 1.99
N PHE A 58 -15.10 -10.16 2.64
CA PHE A 58 -14.82 -11.41 3.36
C PHE A 58 -13.96 -11.13 4.60
N GLN A 59 -14.27 -11.81 5.70
CA GLN A 59 -13.50 -11.74 6.94
C GLN A 59 -13.38 -13.12 7.56
N HIS A 60 -12.16 -13.49 7.94
CA HIS A 60 -11.83 -14.69 8.70
C HIS A 60 -10.76 -14.30 9.72
N HIS A 61 -11.07 -14.37 11.02
CA HIS A 61 -10.19 -13.90 12.10
C HIS A 61 -9.59 -12.49 11.89
N ALA A 62 -10.28 -11.61 11.17
CA ALA A 62 -9.76 -10.31 10.73
C ALA A 62 -9.29 -9.40 11.87
N GLU A 63 -9.95 -9.48 13.04
CA GLU A 63 -9.65 -8.66 14.23
C GLU A 63 -8.73 -9.37 15.24
N ARG A 64 -8.28 -10.60 14.93
CA ARG A 64 -7.40 -11.35 15.83
C ARG A 64 -5.98 -10.76 15.74
N PRO A 65 -5.35 -10.35 16.86
CA PRO A 65 -3.96 -9.91 16.83
C PRO A 65 -3.04 -11.04 16.36
N MET A 66 -2.18 -10.74 15.38
CA MET A 66 -1.22 -11.68 14.80
C MET A 66 0.15 -11.01 14.63
N ASN A 67 1.22 -11.80 14.50
CA ASN A 67 2.53 -11.28 14.14
C ASN A 67 2.50 -10.82 12.66
N PRO A 68 2.63 -9.52 12.37
CA PRO A 68 2.53 -9.01 11.00
C PRO A 68 3.80 -9.29 10.18
N ALA A 69 4.91 -9.69 10.81
CA ALA A 69 6.22 -9.77 10.18
C ALA A 69 6.53 -8.50 9.34
N SER A 70 6.93 -8.66 8.09
CA SER A 70 7.21 -7.51 7.22
C SER A 70 5.99 -6.68 6.82
N ASN A 71 4.74 -7.13 7.06
CA ASN A 71 3.55 -6.29 6.85
C ASN A 71 3.53 -5.07 7.78
N GLN A 72 4.28 -5.10 8.89
CA GLN A 72 4.51 -3.93 9.76
C GLN A 72 5.03 -2.72 8.97
N LYS A 73 5.76 -2.96 7.87
CA LYS A 73 6.30 -1.90 7.01
C LYS A 73 5.20 -1.00 6.42
N LEU A 74 3.97 -1.49 6.25
CA LEU A 74 2.85 -0.65 5.76
C LEU A 74 2.54 0.48 6.75
N VAL A 75 2.46 0.17 8.05
CA VAL A 75 2.21 1.17 9.10
C VAL A 75 3.40 2.13 9.22
N THR A 76 4.63 1.60 9.20
CA THR A 76 5.84 2.44 9.23
C THR A 76 5.93 3.37 8.02
N ALA A 77 5.63 2.87 6.81
CA ALA A 77 5.64 3.68 5.59
C ALA A 77 4.57 4.77 5.62
N PHE A 78 3.35 4.45 6.06
CA PHE A 78 2.30 5.45 6.26
C PHE A 78 2.73 6.53 7.25
N ALA A 79 3.28 6.14 8.41
CA ALA A 79 3.76 7.08 9.42
C ALA A 79 4.90 7.95 8.89
N ALA A 80 5.85 7.37 8.15
CA ALA A 80 6.97 8.08 7.55
C ALA A 80 6.49 9.09 6.50
N LEU A 81 5.62 8.69 5.57
CA LEU A 81 5.03 9.59 4.57
C LEU A 81 4.24 10.71 5.24
N ARG A 82 3.51 10.40 6.32
CA ARG A 82 2.72 11.39 7.05
C ARG A 82 3.55 12.39 7.82
N ALA A 83 4.65 11.96 8.41
CA ALA A 83 5.51 12.79 9.26
C ALA A 83 6.59 13.54 8.48
N LEU A 84 7.20 12.89 7.48
CA LEU A 84 8.34 13.42 6.71
C LEU A 84 7.91 14.04 5.39
N GLY A 85 6.80 13.57 4.82
CA GLY A 85 6.37 13.93 3.46
C GLY A 85 7.02 13.05 2.38
N PRO A 86 6.43 13.02 1.16
CA PRO A 86 6.95 12.22 0.06
C PRO A 86 8.27 12.75 -0.51
N ASP A 87 8.56 14.05 -0.33
CA ASP A 87 9.76 14.71 -0.84
C ASP A 87 10.94 14.71 0.16
N PHE A 88 10.80 13.98 1.27
CA PHE A 88 11.85 13.91 2.28
C PHE A 88 13.13 13.30 1.72
N THR A 89 14.27 13.93 2.02
CA THR A 89 15.59 13.44 1.67
C THR A 89 16.45 13.25 2.92
N MET A 90 17.15 12.12 2.99
CA MET A 90 18.11 11.87 4.06
C MET A 90 19.39 12.68 3.82
N ARG A 91 19.94 13.26 4.89
CA ARG A 91 21.17 14.05 4.82
C ARG A 91 22.36 13.23 5.29
N THR A 92 23.42 13.26 4.49
CA THR A 92 24.76 12.77 4.87
C THR A 92 25.76 13.90 4.59
N ALA A 93 26.67 14.15 5.52
CA ALA A 93 27.62 15.25 5.38
C ALA A 93 29.01 14.88 5.91
N VAL A 94 30.03 15.54 5.36
CA VAL A 94 31.42 15.46 5.81
C VAL A 94 31.81 16.78 6.47
N TYR A 95 32.44 16.71 7.64
CA TYR A 95 32.90 17.86 8.42
C TYR A 95 34.41 17.81 8.58
N GLY A 96 35.07 18.95 8.39
CA GLY A 96 36.51 19.14 8.59
C GLY A 96 36.88 20.60 8.35
N ALA A 97 38.08 21.00 8.75
CA ALA A 97 38.62 22.33 8.46
C ALA A 97 39.64 22.23 7.33
N LEU A 98 39.38 22.87 6.18
CA LEU A 98 40.35 22.93 5.10
C LEU A 98 41.48 23.93 5.42
N GLU A 99 42.71 23.55 5.11
CA GLU A 99 43.91 24.39 5.17
C GLU A 99 44.70 24.15 3.87
N GLY A 100 44.48 25.03 2.89
CA GLY A 100 45.00 24.84 1.53
C GLY A 100 44.35 23.63 0.85
N ASP A 101 45.18 22.68 0.45
CA ASP A 101 44.80 21.40 -0.17
C ASP A 101 44.68 20.25 0.85
N ALA A 102 44.89 20.53 2.14
CA ALA A 102 44.83 19.56 3.22
C ALA A 102 43.66 19.82 4.19
N VAL A 103 43.31 18.81 4.99
CA VAL A 103 42.39 18.95 6.13
C VAL A 103 43.22 19.11 7.40
N ARG A 104 42.96 20.16 8.17
CA ARG A 104 43.57 20.40 9.48
C ARG A 104 42.76 19.73 10.58
N GLY A 105 43.41 18.86 11.35
CA GLY A 105 42.79 18.16 12.46
C GLY A 105 41.96 16.96 12.01
N GLY A 106 40.73 16.83 12.52
CA GLY A 106 39.86 15.69 12.27
C GLY A 106 38.93 15.88 11.06
N LEU A 107 38.64 14.77 10.38
CA LEU A 107 37.60 14.64 9.36
C LEU A 107 36.51 13.69 9.88
N ALA A 108 35.24 14.06 9.74
CA ALA A 108 34.12 13.25 10.21
C ALA A 108 33.05 13.08 9.13
N LEU A 109 32.59 11.85 8.94
CA LEU A 109 31.39 11.52 8.16
C LEU A 109 30.21 11.37 9.12
N ARG A 110 29.08 12.04 8.84
CA ARG A 110 27.87 11.99 9.65
C ARG A 110 26.63 11.71 8.81
N GLY A 111 25.92 10.64 9.13
CA GLY A 111 24.52 10.45 8.78
C GLY A 111 23.60 11.11 9.82
N TYR A 112 22.46 11.62 9.37
CA TYR A 112 21.45 12.28 10.20
C TYR A 112 20.22 11.40 10.44
#